data_AF-A0A5B7K4A0-F1
#
_entry.id   AF-A0A5B7K4A0-F1
#
_cell.length_a   1.000
_cell.length_b   1.000
_cell.length_c   1.000
_cell.angle_alpha   90.00
_cell.angle_beta   90.00
_cell.angle_gamma   90.00
#
_symmetry.space_group_name_H-M   'P 1'
#
loop_
_entity.id
_entity.type
_entity.pdbx_description
1 polymer ?
#
loop_
_entity_poly.entity_id
_entity_poly.type
_entity_poly.pdbx_seq_one_letter_code
_entity_poly.pdbx_strand_id
1 'polypeptide(L)'
;MVGISQVSGLPVSEVTLYNIFYEVFTFCTSIIVQDSTGRLYHGRNLDFGLFLGWNPKEHTWQVAELLKPMVVQLEWRRGGELLYQSVSYAGYVGVLTAVKKASGRHSGRKRNTAAWEGWY
;
A
#
# COMPACT_ATOMS: atom_id res chain seq x y z
N MET A 1 0.10 11.69 11.12
CA MET A 1 0.08 10.97 12.41
C MET A 1 -0.73 11.71 13.48
N VAL A 2 -0.43 12.97 13.80
CA VAL A 2 -1.23 13.74 14.81
C VAL A 2 -2.73 13.79 14.50
N GLY A 3 -3.12 14.09 13.26
CA GLY A 3 -4.54 14.10 12.88
C GLY A 3 -5.22 12.73 13.02
N ILE A 4 -4.49 11.64 12.74
CA ILE A 4 -5.01 10.27 12.93
C ILE A 4 -5.22 10.00 14.42
N SER A 5 -4.26 10.37 15.26
CA SER A 5 -4.36 10.24 16.73
C SER A 5 -5.57 10.98 17.29
N GLN A 6 -5.81 12.22 16.86
CA GLN A 6 -6.96 13.01 17.32
C GLN A 6 -8.31 12.39 16.95
N VAL A 7 -8.43 11.84 15.73
CA VAL A 7 -9.69 11.24 15.24
C VAL A 7 -9.91 9.84 15.80
N SER A 8 -8.85 9.04 15.95
CA SER A 8 -8.94 7.67 16.48
C SER A 8 -9.00 7.61 18.01
N GLY A 9 -8.61 8.67 18.71
CA GLY A 9 -8.46 8.68 20.17
C GLY A 9 -7.22 7.93 20.68
N LEU A 10 -6.37 7.42 19.77
CA LEU A 10 -5.14 6.71 20.14
C LEU A 10 -4.02 7.70 20.46
N PRO A 11 -3.11 7.39 21.40
CA PRO A 11 -1.89 8.16 21.63
C PRO A 11 -1.07 8.31 20.33
N VAL A 12 -0.45 9.49 20.14
CA VAL A 12 0.43 9.73 18.98
C VAL A 12 1.57 8.70 18.93
N SER A 13 2.05 8.25 20.08
CA SER A 13 3.08 7.19 20.18
C SER A 13 2.62 5.87 19.58
N GLU A 14 1.37 5.44 19.82
CA GLU A 14 0.83 4.19 19.27
C GLU A 14 0.62 4.28 17.76
N VAL A 15 0.08 5.42 17.28
CA VAL A 15 -0.04 5.68 15.83
C VAL A 15 1.34 5.69 15.16
N THR A 16 2.34 6.27 15.83
CA THR A 16 3.72 6.30 15.33
C THR A 16 4.31 4.90 15.30
N LEU A 17 4.16 4.12 16.36
CA LEU A 17 4.63 2.75 16.44
C LEU A 17 3.98 1.87 15.36
N TYR A 18 2.67 2.02 15.13
CA TYR A 18 1.96 1.36 14.03
C TYR A 18 2.61 1.66 12.67
N ASN A 19 2.97 2.92 12.42
CA ASN A 19 3.64 3.31 11.17
C ASN A 19 5.07 2.77 11.06
N ILE A 20 5.78 2.56 12.17
CA ILE A 20 7.11 1.91 12.18
C ILE A 20 6.99 0.40 11.94
N PHE A 21 5.97 -0.27 12.47
CA PHE A 21 5.80 -1.72 12.31
C PHE A 21 5.73 -2.17 10.84
N TYR A 22 5.20 -1.32 9.96
CA TYR A 22 5.16 -1.59 8.53
C TYR A 22 6.53 -1.71 7.86
N GLU A 23 7.58 -1.13 8.46
CA GLU A 23 8.94 -1.20 7.92
C GLU A 23 9.69 -2.47 8.34
N VAL A 24 9.18 -3.21 9.34
CA VAL A 24 9.89 -4.34 9.97
C VAL A 24 9.22 -5.69 9.70
N PHE A 25 7.88 -5.73 9.62
CA PHE A 25 7.12 -6.98 9.52
C PHE A 25 6.35 -7.15 8.20
N THR A 26 6.77 -6.46 7.15
CA THR A 26 6.24 -6.65 5.80
C THR A 26 7.08 -7.64 5.02
N PHE A 27 6.41 -8.65 4.46
CA PHE A 27 6.95 -9.47 3.39
C PHE A 27 6.19 -9.14 2.11
N CYS A 28 6.87 -9.18 0.98
CA CYS A 28 6.21 -8.91 -0.29
C CYS A 28 6.80 -9.72 -1.43
N THR A 29 5.93 -10.02 -2.39
CA THR A 29 6.32 -10.59 -3.69
C THR A 29 5.74 -9.69 -4.76
N SER A 30 6.60 -9.22 -5.67
CA SER A 30 6.20 -8.39 -6.80
C SER A 30 6.57 -9.06 -8.11
N ILE A 31 5.69 -8.96 -9.10
CA ILE A 31 5.85 -9.57 -10.42
C ILE A 31 5.56 -8.51 -11.47
N ILE A 32 6.51 -8.29 -12.38
CA ILE A 32 6.34 -7.46 -13.56
C ILE A 32 6.40 -8.36 -14.78
N VAL A 33 5.38 -8.28 -15.65
CA VAL A 33 5.29 -9.05 -16.89
C VAL A 33 5.12 -8.10 -18.06
N GLN A 34 5.78 -8.38 -19.17
CA GLN A 34 5.55 -7.71 -20.44
C GLN A 34 4.89 -8.69 -21.42
N ASP A 35 3.78 -8.29 -22.03
CA ASP A 35 3.15 -9.09 -23.10
C ASP A 35 3.87 -8.91 -24.45
N SER A 36 3.51 -9.72 -25.43
CA SER A 36 4.07 -9.66 -26.80
C SER A 36 3.77 -8.36 -27.54
N THR A 37 2.81 -7.55 -27.07
CA THR A 37 2.47 -6.23 -27.62
C THR A 37 3.25 -5.10 -26.95
N GLY A 38 4.08 -5.44 -25.96
CA GLY A 38 4.91 -4.52 -25.19
C GLY A 38 4.20 -3.86 -24.01
N ARG A 39 3.01 -4.32 -23.59
CA ARG A 39 2.29 -3.80 -22.42
C ARG A 39 2.85 -4.40 -21.15
N LEU A 40 3.00 -3.57 -20.12
CA LEU A 40 3.47 -3.98 -18.80
C LEU A 40 2.30 -4.24 -17.85
N TYR A 41 2.38 -5.35 -17.14
CA TYR A 41 1.50 -5.74 -16.06
C TYR A 41 2.33 -5.83 -14.78
N HIS A 42 1.82 -5.29 -13.68
CA HIS A 42 2.46 -5.37 -12.38
C HIS A 42 1.44 -5.91 -11.38
N GLY A 43 1.74 -7.06 -10.78
CA GLY A 43 1.01 -7.63 -9.66
C GLY A 43 1.91 -7.74 -8.44
N ARG A 44 1.33 -7.59 -7.24
CA ARG A 44 2.05 -7.71 -5.98
C ARG A 44 1.15 -8.35 -4.92
N ASN A 45 1.75 -9.20 -4.08
CA ASN A 45 1.20 -9.61 -2.81
C ASN A 45 1.86 -8.82 -1.68
N LEU A 46 1.07 -8.42 -0.68
CA LEU A 46 1.54 -7.74 0.52
C LEU A 46 1.15 -8.58 1.73
N ASP A 47 2.14 -9.19 2.36
CA ASP A 47 1.97 -10.04 3.53
C ASP A 47 2.41 -9.24 4.76
N PHE A 48 1.43 -8.79 5.57
CA PHE A 48 1.69 -7.98 6.76
C PHE A 48 1.10 -8.63 8.02
N GLY A 49 1.80 -8.50 9.15
CA GLY A 49 1.41 -9.10 10.42
C GLY A 49 1.83 -10.56 10.60
N LEU A 50 2.74 -11.06 9.77
CA LEU A 50 3.33 -12.39 9.93
C LEU A 50 4.10 -12.47 11.26
N PHE A 51 4.05 -13.64 11.91
CA PHE A 51 4.67 -13.92 13.21
C PHE A 51 4.09 -13.16 14.42
N LEU A 52 3.07 -12.32 14.23
CA LEU A 52 2.40 -11.59 15.31
C LEU A 52 1.08 -12.25 15.70
N GLY A 53 1.17 -13.12 16.71
CA GLY A 53 0.04 -13.85 17.28
C GLY A 53 -0.43 -14.99 16.38
N TRP A 54 -0.05 -16.22 16.72
CA TRP A 54 -0.52 -17.42 15.99
C TRP A 54 -1.87 -17.89 16.53
N ASN A 55 -2.84 -18.15 15.65
CA ASN A 55 -4.07 -18.85 16.00
C ASN A 55 -3.97 -20.31 15.53
N PRO A 56 -3.79 -21.29 16.43
CA PRO A 56 -3.63 -22.70 16.04
C PRO A 56 -4.92 -23.36 15.55
N LYS A 57 -6.10 -22.76 15.79
CA LYS A 57 -7.39 -23.30 15.33
C LYS A 57 -7.67 -22.94 13.87
N GLU A 58 -7.50 -21.67 13.54
CA GLU A 58 -7.75 -21.14 12.19
C GLU A 58 -6.50 -21.23 11.29
N HIS A 59 -5.35 -21.57 11.86
CA HIS A 59 -4.05 -21.57 11.18
C HIS A 59 -3.71 -20.22 10.53
N THR A 60 -4.02 -19.13 11.22
CA THR A 60 -3.80 -17.75 10.76
C THR A 60 -2.97 -16.92 11.74
N TRP A 61 -2.37 -15.86 11.21
CA TRP A 61 -1.74 -14.81 12.02
C TRP A 61 -2.79 -13.78 12.42
N GLN A 62 -2.99 -13.58 13.71
CA GLN A 62 -4.06 -12.76 14.26
C GLN A 62 -3.97 -11.31 13.78
N VAL A 63 -2.76 -10.74 13.78
CA VAL A 63 -2.56 -9.37 13.30
C VAL A 63 -2.86 -9.28 11.81
N ALA A 64 -2.43 -10.25 11.00
CA ALA A 64 -2.74 -10.28 9.57
C ALA A 64 -4.26 -10.29 9.31
N GLU A 65 -5.04 -11.06 10.08
CA GLU A 65 -6.51 -11.07 9.96
C GLU A 65 -7.14 -9.73 10.35
N LEU A 66 -6.65 -9.07 11.41
CA LEU A 66 -7.14 -7.76 11.84
C LEU A 66 -6.86 -6.65 10.82
N LEU A 67 -5.84 -6.82 9.99
CA LEU A 67 -5.42 -5.84 8.99
C LEU A 67 -6.21 -5.94 7.68
N LYS A 68 -6.75 -7.12 7.34
CA LYS A 68 -7.57 -7.29 6.11
C LYS A 68 -8.68 -6.25 5.95
N PRO A 69 -9.54 -5.98 6.95
CA PRO A 69 -10.59 -4.97 6.80
C PRO A 69 -10.06 -3.52 6.76
N MET A 70 -8.79 -3.30 7.11
CA MET A 70 -8.16 -1.97 7.12
C MET A 70 -7.59 -1.58 5.74
N VAL A 71 -7.61 -2.49 4.76
CA VAL A 71 -7.09 -2.24 3.41
C VAL A 71 -7.98 -1.21 2.70
N VAL A 72 -7.36 -0.13 2.23
CA VAL A 72 -8.02 0.98 1.54
C VAL A 72 -7.32 1.31 0.23
N GLN A 73 -8.11 1.69 -0.77
CA GLN A 73 -7.62 2.30 -2.01
C GLN A 73 -7.71 3.82 -1.87
N LEU A 74 -6.60 4.51 -2.08
CA LEU A 74 -6.46 5.95 -1.91
C LEU A 74 -6.20 6.64 -3.25
N GLU A 75 -6.91 7.75 -3.49
CA GLU A 75 -6.65 8.65 -4.60
C GLU A 75 -5.96 9.92 -4.10
N TRP A 76 -4.72 10.15 -4.55
CA TRP A 76 -3.94 11.31 -4.15
C TRP A 76 -4.17 12.44 -5.14
N ARG A 77 -4.80 13.54 -4.69
CA ARG A 77 -5.18 14.67 -5.53
C ARG A 77 -4.51 15.97 -5.08
N ARG A 78 -4.13 16.82 -6.03
CA ARG A 78 -3.64 18.19 -5.78
C ARG A 78 -4.30 19.14 -6.75
N GLY A 79 -4.93 20.20 -6.25
CA GLY A 79 -5.68 21.13 -7.11
C GLY A 79 -6.80 20.47 -7.92
N GLY A 80 -7.41 19.39 -7.39
CA GLY A 80 -8.44 18.61 -8.08
C GLY A 80 -7.91 17.53 -9.05
N GLU A 81 -6.65 17.62 -9.47
CA GLU A 81 -6.02 16.65 -10.38
C GLU A 81 -5.55 15.39 -9.63
N LEU A 82 -5.84 14.22 -10.19
CA LEU A 82 -5.35 12.93 -9.68
C LEU A 82 -3.86 12.76 -10.01
N LEU A 83 -3.03 12.65 -8.98
CA LEU A 83 -1.59 12.44 -9.11
C LEU A 83 -1.25 10.96 -9.24
N TYR A 84 -1.73 10.12 -8.32
CA TYR A 84 -1.53 8.68 -8.30
C TYR A 84 -2.58 7.99 -7.42
N GLN A 85 -2.70 6.68 -7.58
CA GLN A 85 -3.54 5.84 -6.73
C GLN A 85 -2.66 4.88 -5.95
N SER A 86 -3.04 4.54 -4.71
CA SER A 86 -2.30 3.57 -3.90
C SER A 86 -3.21 2.63 -3.15
N VAL A 87 -2.71 1.45 -2.82
CA VAL A 87 -3.32 0.54 -1.84
C VAL A 87 -2.53 0.66 -0.55
N SER A 88 -3.21 0.89 0.57
CA SER A 88 -2.60 1.07 1.89
C SER A 88 -3.52 0.51 2.98
N TYR A 89 -3.13 0.67 4.24
CA TYR A 89 -3.98 0.40 5.40
C TYR A 89 -4.40 1.71 6.06
N ALA A 90 -5.64 1.79 6.54
CA ALA A 90 -6.12 2.94 7.29
C ALA A 90 -5.23 3.17 8.54
N GLY A 91 -4.73 4.40 8.70
CA GLY A 91 -3.80 4.76 9.78
C GLY A 91 -2.32 4.70 9.40
N TYR A 92 -1.97 4.08 8.27
CA TYR A 92 -0.62 4.09 7.71
C TYR A 92 -0.44 5.27 6.75
N VAL A 93 0.63 6.05 6.94
CA VAL A 93 0.90 7.29 6.18
C VAL A 93 1.90 7.10 5.04
N GLY A 94 2.64 5.98 5.04
CA GLY A 94 3.54 5.63 3.95
C GLY A 94 2.81 5.09 2.72
N VAL A 95 3.56 4.90 1.64
CA VAL A 95 3.05 4.38 0.37
C VAL A 95 3.88 3.17 -0.05
N LEU A 96 3.31 1.97 0.08
CA LEU A 96 3.98 0.72 -0.27
C LEU A 96 3.69 0.26 -1.70
N THR A 97 2.47 0.51 -2.19
CA THR A 97 2.02 0.13 -3.52
C THR A 97 1.26 1.30 -4.13
N ALA A 98 1.80 1.91 -5.19
CA ALA A 98 1.14 3.01 -5.87
C ALA A 98 1.33 2.93 -7.38
N VAL A 99 0.28 3.28 -8.13
CA VAL A 99 0.30 3.39 -9.59
C VAL A 99 0.08 4.84 -9.97
N LYS A 100 1.01 5.40 -10.75
CA LYS A 100 0.86 6.73 -11.34
C LYS A 100 0.30 6.61 -12.75
N LYS A 101 -0.75 7.37 -13.05
CA LYS A 101 -1.25 7.51 -14.41
C LYS A 101 -0.17 8.24 -15.24
N ALA A 102 0.23 7.71 -16.39
CA ALA A 102 1.22 8.41 -17.21
C ALA A 102 0.71 9.80 -17.62
N SER A 103 1.50 10.82 -17.29
CA SER A 103 1.34 12.15 -17.88
C SER A 103 1.97 12.14 -19.27
N GLY A 104 1.14 12.17 -20.31
CA GLY A 104 1.59 12.23 -21.69
C GLY A 104 0.58 12.94 -22.57
N ARG A 105 0.68 14.28 -22.63
CA ARG A 105 0.20 15.03 -23.79
C ARG A 105 1.26 14.83 -24.86
N HIS A 106 0.98 13.95 -25.83
CA HIS A 106 1.43 13.90 -27.23
C HIS A 106 1.30 12.44 -27.71
N SER A 107 0.35 12.23 -28.63
CA SER A 107 0.15 11.04 -29.46
C SER A 107 0.05 9.67 -28.74
N GLY A 108 -1.19 9.25 -28.45
CA GLY A 108 -1.65 7.89 -28.78
C GLY A 108 -1.22 6.68 -27.93
N ARG A 109 -0.51 6.81 -26.80
CA ARG A 109 -0.16 5.62 -25.98
C ARG A 109 -0.43 5.84 -24.49
N LYS A 110 -1.57 5.35 -23.99
CA LYS A 110 -1.80 5.19 -22.54
C LYS A 110 -0.80 4.15 -22.02
N ARG A 111 0.30 4.61 -21.43
CA ARG A 111 1.25 3.77 -20.72
C ARG A 111 0.81 3.77 -19.25
N ASN A 112 0.49 2.63 -18.66
CA ASN A 112 0.46 2.53 -17.21
C ASN A 112 1.93 2.37 -16.79
N THR A 113 2.58 3.47 -16.44
CA THR A 113 3.98 3.44 -15.98
C THR A 113 4.02 3.16 -14.50
N ALA A 114 4.69 2.05 -14.18
CA ALA A 114 5.34 1.70 -12.92
C ALA A 114 4.47 1.78 -11.66
N ALA A 115 4.30 0.63 -11.00
CA ALA A 115 4.10 0.70 -9.56
C ALA A 115 5.44 1.03 -8.91
N TRP A 116 5.47 2.06 -8.07
CA TRP A 116 6.66 2.41 -7.31
C TRP A 116 6.79 1.43 -6.15
N GLU A 117 7.94 0.77 -6.08
CA GLU A 117 8.39 0.13 -4.85
C GLU A 117 9.27 1.13 -4.13
N GLY A 118 8.82 1.62 -2.98
CA GLY A 118 9.67 2.37 -2.08
C GLY A 118 10.71 1.43 -1.48
N TRP A 119 11.80 1.20 -2.20
CA TRP A 119 13.06 0.77 -1.61
C TRP A 119 13.92 2.03 -1.47
N TYR A 120 13.93 2.56 -0.24
CA TYR A 120 14.72 3.69 0.28
C TYR A 120 14.26 5.11 -0.12
#